data_AF-A0A951FXZ1-F1
#
_entry.id   AF-A0A951FXZ1-F1
#
_cell.length_a   1.000
_cell.length_b   1.000
_cell.length_c   1.000
_cell.angle_alpha   90.00
_cell.angle_beta   90.00
_cell.angle_gamma   90.00
#
_symmetry.space_group_name_H-M   'P 1'
#
loop_
_entity.id
_entity.type
_entity.pdbx_description
1 polymer ?
#
loop_
_entity_poly.entity_id
_entity_poly.type
_entity_poly.pdbx_seq_one_letter_code
_entity_poly.pdbx_strand_id
1 'polypeptide(L)'
;MEFDPRLRELVRVRASQINGCAYCIDMHTKDARAIGETDQRLYALAAWRETPFFTERERAALAFCESVTLLAADHVPQSAYEAVAAEFSEEEVAALVSLIVTINAWNAIGVSTRAWQPGSYQP
;
A
#
# COMPACT_ATOMS: atom_id res chain seq x y z
N MET A 1 -4.47 -4.47 16.23
CA MET A 1 -3.72 -3.25 15.91
C MET A 1 -4.18 -2.80 14.55
N GLU A 2 -5.26 -2.04 14.45
CA GLU A 2 -5.87 -1.81 13.14
C GLU A 2 -6.39 -0.39 13.01
N PHE A 3 -5.79 0.33 12.08
CA PHE A 3 -6.47 1.39 11.35
C PHE A 3 -7.26 0.78 10.18
N ASP A 4 -8.06 1.62 9.51
CA ASP A 4 -9.04 1.22 8.47
C ASP A 4 -8.55 0.04 7.59
N PRO A 5 -9.26 -1.11 7.62
CA PRO A 5 -9.01 -2.25 6.75
C PRO A 5 -8.82 -1.90 5.27
N ARG A 6 -9.62 -0.96 4.74
CA ARG A 6 -9.53 -0.57 3.33
C ARG A 6 -8.22 0.15 3.04
N LEU A 7 -7.81 1.07 3.91
CA LEU A 7 -6.52 1.75 3.76
C LEU A 7 -5.36 0.76 3.78
N ARG A 8 -5.42 -0.29 4.62
CA ARG A 8 -4.38 -1.32 4.66
C ARG A 8 -4.23 -2.02 3.31
N GLU A 9 -5.34 -2.40 2.68
CA GLU A 9 -5.29 -3.02 1.35
C GLU A 9 -4.83 -2.05 0.26
N LEU A 10 -5.24 -0.78 0.30
CA LEU A 10 -4.74 0.23 -0.66
C LEU A 10 -3.21 0.39 -0.58
N VAL A 11 -2.65 0.44 0.64
CA VAL A 11 -1.19 0.49 0.84
C VAL A 11 -0.52 -0.75 0.27
N ARG A 12 -1.08 -1.95 0.52
CA ARG A 12 -0.52 -3.20 0.00
C ARG A 12 -0.57 -3.27 -1.52
N VAL A 13 -1.70 -2.88 -2.13
CA VAL A 13 -1.85 -2.82 -3.59
C VAL A 13 -0.88 -1.81 -4.17
N ARG A 14 -0.75 -0.61 -3.57
CA ARG A 14 0.12 0.44 -4.11
C ARG A 14 1.60 0.05 -4.08
N ALA A 15 2.10 -0.47 -2.95
CA ALA A 15 3.47 -1.00 -2.88
C ALA A 15 3.70 -2.11 -3.92
N SER A 16 2.73 -3.02 -4.07
CA SER A 16 2.80 -4.12 -5.04
C SER A 16 2.80 -3.65 -6.49
N GLN A 17 2.07 -2.57 -6.81
CA GLN A 17 2.11 -1.93 -8.14
C GLN A 17 3.49 -1.39 -8.45
N ILE A 18 4.13 -0.70 -7.50
CA ILE A 18 5.48 -0.13 -7.68
C ILE A 18 6.52 -1.24 -7.87
N ASN A 19 6.44 -2.29 -7.06
CA ASN A 19 7.37 -3.42 -7.11
C ASN A 19 7.09 -4.43 -8.24
N GLY A 20 5.97 -4.30 -8.96
CA GLY A 20 5.59 -5.21 -10.03
C GLY A 20 5.24 -6.64 -9.56
N CYS A 21 4.78 -6.83 -8.33
CA CYS A 21 4.33 -8.15 -7.85
C CYS A 21 2.91 -8.46 -8.34
N ALA A 22 2.77 -9.04 -9.53
CA ALA A 22 1.47 -9.37 -10.12
C ALA A 22 0.57 -10.24 -9.22
N TYR A 23 1.16 -11.21 -8.52
CA TYR A 23 0.42 -12.07 -7.57
C TYR A 23 -0.13 -11.25 -6.39
N CYS A 24 0.70 -10.38 -5.81
CA CYS A 24 0.32 -9.55 -4.68
C CYS A 24 -0.76 -8.52 -5.08
N ILE A 25 -0.69 -7.96 -6.29
CA ILE A 25 -1.72 -7.09 -6.84
C ILE A 25 -3.05 -7.84 -6.97
N ASP A 26 -3.05 -9.05 -7.55
CA ASP A 26 -4.25 -9.86 -7.67
C ASP A 26 -4.88 -10.19 -6.31
N MET A 27 -4.06 -10.68 -5.36
CA MET A 27 -4.50 -11.00 -4.01
C MET A 27 -5.12 -9.79 -3.30
N HIS A 28 -4.36 -8.71 -3.15
CA HIS A 28 -4.80 -7.57 -2.33
C HIS A 28 -5.93 -6.76 -2.98
N THR A 29 -6.07 -6.79 -4.30
CA THR A 29 -7.27 -6.20 -4.94
C THR A 29 -8.53 -7.05 -4.76
N LYS A 30 -8.41 -8.38 -4.61
CA LYS A 30 -9.54 -9.25 -4.23
C LYS A 30 -9.92 -9.03 -2.77
N ASP A 31 -8.94 -8.97 -1.87
CA ASP A 31 -9.15 -8.67 -0.44
C ASP A 31 -9.82 -7.31 -0.26
N ALA A 32 -9.31 -6.27 -0.93
CA ALA A 32 -9.89 -4.93 -0.89
C ALA A 32 -11.37 -4.92 -1.29
N ARG A 33 -11.72 -5.62 -2.37
CA ARG A 33 -13.12 -5.75 -2.82
C ARG A 33 -13.98 -6.49 -1.80
N ALA A 34 -13.46 -7.56 -1.19
CA ALA A 34 -14.17 -8.34 -0.18
C ALA A 34 -14.54 -7.51 1.05
N ILE A 35 -13.75 -6.48 1.38
CA ILE A 35 -14.02 -5.53 2.47
C ILE A 35 -14.69 -4.22 2.01
N GLY A 36 -15.21 -4.17 0.78
CA GLY A 36 -16.04 -3.06 0.28
C GLY A 36 -15.29 -1.88 -0.33
N GLU A 37 -14.03 -2.04 -0.75
CA GLU A 37 -13.36 -1.07 -1.61
C GLU A 37 -13.95 -1.10 -3.04
N THR A 38 -13.89 0.03 -3.73
CA THR A 38 -14.52 0.24 -5.03
C THR A 38 -13.52 0.04 -6.18
N ASP A 39 -14.02 -0.48 -7.31
CA ASP A 39 -13.20 -0.58 -8.54
C ASP A 39 -12.67 0.79 -9.00
N GLN A 40 -13.47 1.85 -8.85
CA GLN A 40 -13.04 3.21 -9.19
C GLN A 40 -11.76 3.60 -8.46
N ARG A 41 -11.71 3.39 -7.13
CA ARG A 41 -10.53 3.72 -6.32
C ARG A 41 -9.37 2.79 -6.60
N LEU A 42 -9.61 1.49 -6.80
CA LEU A 42 -8.55 0.54 -7.17
C LEU A 42 -7.90 0.87 -8.51
N TYR A 43 -8.69 1.25 -9.52
CA TYR A 43 -8.16 1.68 -10.83
C TYR A 43 -7.43 3.03 -10.74
N ALA A 44 -7.95 3.96 -9.96
CA ALA A 44 -7.35 5.27 -9.75
C ALA A 44 -6.06 5.22 -8.90
N LEU A 45 -5.84 4.16 -8.12
CA LEU A 45 -4.78 4.07 -7.13
C LEU A 45 -3.37 4.32 -7.71
N ALA A 46 -3.10 3.90 -8.95
CA ALA A 46 -1.81 4.14 -9.58
C ALA A 46 -1.54 5.62 -9.91
N ALA A 47 -2.59 6.44 -9.94
CA ALA A 47 -2.57 7.87 -10.25
C ALA A 47 -3.26 8.69 -9.13
N TRP A 48 -3.27 8.18 -7.89
CA TRP A 48 -4.08 8.71 -6.79
C TRP A 48 -3.91 10.21 -6.53
N ARG A 49 -2.72 10.77 -6.78
CA ARG A 49 -2.40 12.19 -6.57
C ARG A 49 -3.29 13.13 -7.38
N GLU A 50 -3.65 12.71 -8.61
CA GLU A 50 -4.46 13.48 -9.56
C GLU A 50 -5.97 13.22 -9.41
N THR A 51 -6.39 12.60 -8.31
CA THR A 51 -7.79 12.22 -8.09
C THR A 51 -8.34 12.75 -6.77
N PRO A 52 -9.66 13.04 -6.70
CA PRO A 52 -10.32 13.51 -5.49
C PRO A 52 -10.85 12.36 -4.61
N PHE A 53 -10.57 11.10 -4.93
CA PHE A 53 -11.25 9.96 -4.31
C PHE A 53 -10.72 9.57 -2.94
N PHE A 54 -9.52 10.04 -2.56
CA PHE A 54 -8.79 9.65 -1.36
C PHE A 54 -8.75 10.78 -0.35
N THR A 55 -9.00 10.47 0.93
CA THR A 55 -8.94 11.44 2.04
C THR A 55 -7.50 11.87 2.32
N GLU A 56 -7.29 13.00 3.01
CA GLU A 56 -5.94 13.47 3.38
C GLU A 56 -5.15 12.41 4.16
N ARG A 57 -5.80 11.71 5.10
CA ARG A 57 -5.21 10.59 5.82
C ARG A 57 -4.75 9.45 4.90
N GLU A 58 -5.55 9.09 3.90
CA GLU A 58 -5.16 8.07 2.90
C GLU A 58 -4.02 8.57 2.01
N ARG A 59 -4.06 9.83 1.60
CA ARG A 59 -3.02 10.48 0.77
C ARG A 59 -1.67 10.52 1.50
N ALA A 60 -1.67 10.84 2.79
CA ALA A 60 -0.46 10.80 3.63
C ALA A 60 0.13 9.39 3.68
N ALA A 61 -0.70 8.37 3.95
CA ALA A 61 -0.26 6.99 3.98
C ALA A 61 0.24 6.47 2.62
N LEU A 62 -0.43 6.83 1.51
CA LEU A 62 -0.01 6.45 0.16
C LEU A 62 1.32 7.12 -0.23
N ALA A 63 1.49 8.42 0.08
CA ALA A 63 2.75 9.12 -0.17
C ALA A 63 3.92 8.50 0.61
N PHE A 64 3.70 8.20 1.89
CA PHE A 64 4.71 7.56 2.73
C PHE A 64 5.00 6.12 2.29
N CYS A 65 3.98 5.36 1.88
CA CYS A 65 4.13 4.04 1.27
C CYS A 65 5.02 4.08 0.02
N GLU A 66 4.80 5.04 -0.89
CA GLU A 66 5.65 5.23 -2.08
C GLU A 66 7.10 5.54 -1.70
N SER A 67 7.32 6.48 -0.77
CA SER A 67 8.66 6.87 -0.33
C SER A 67 9.42 5.72 0.33
N VAL A 68 8.79 4.98 1.24
CA VAL A 68 9.41 3.80 1.87
C VAL A 68 9.67 2.67 0.88
N THR A 69 8.74 2.42 -0.06
CA THR A 69 8.92 1.41 -1.12
C THR A 69 10.09 1.77 -2.04
N LEU A 70 10.30 3.06 -2.29
CA LEU A 70 11.39 3.61 -3.09
C LEU A 70 12.54 4.14 -2.23
N LEU A 71 12.74 3.61 -1.02
CA LEU A 71 13.75 4.04 -0.03
C LEU A 71 15.11 4.41 -0.64
N ALA A 72 15.60 3.61 -1.59
CA ALA A 72 16.91 3.81 -2.19
C ALA A 72 17.01 5.07 -3.07
N ALA A 73 15.88 5.68 -3.45
CA ALA A 73 15.83 6.85 -4.31
C ALA A 73 16.06 8.16 -3.53
N ASP A 74 15.43 8.34 -2.37
CA ASP A 74 15.42 9.60 -1.62
C ASP A 74 15.66 9.45 -0.10
N HIS A 75 15.86 8.22 0.38
CA HIS A 75 16.09 7.88 1.78
C HIS A 75 14.96 8.29 2.73
N VAL A 76 13.72 8.41 2.22
CA VAL A 76 12.52 8.77 2.99
C VAL A 76 12.69 10.13 3.69
N PRO A 77 12.43 11.26 3.00
CA PRO A 77 12.54 12.58 3.58
C PRO A 77 11.71 12.72 4.85
N GLN A 78 12.23 13.46 5.84
CA GLN A 78 11.55 13.69 7.12
C GLN A 78 10.12 14.21 6.95
N SER A 79 9.87 15.07 5.95
CA SER A 79 8.55 15.61 5.64
C SER A 79 7.50 14.54 5.30
N ALA A 80 7.92 13.38 4.75
CA ALA A 80 7.01 12.27 4.48
C ALA A 80 6.53 11.60 5.78
N TYR A 81 7.42 11.46 6.76
CA TYR A 81 7.07 10.98 8.09
C TYR A 81 6.18 11.98 8.83
N GLU A 82 6.53 13.28 8.81
CA GLU A 82 5.76 14.34 9.45
C GLU A 82 4.33 14.43 8.91
N ALA A 83 4.14 14.26 7.60
CA ALA A 83 2.82 14.26 6.98
C ALA A 83 1.93 13.11 7.51
N VAL A 84 2.49 11.92 7.75
CA VAL A 84 1.74 10.81 8.35
C VAL A 84 1.54 11.06 9.85
N ALA A 85 2.55 11.51 10.58
CA ALA A 85 2.43 11.79 12.01
C ALA A 85 1.38 12.87 12.34
N ALA A 86 1.07 13.75 11.38
CA ALA A 86 -0.02 14.72 11.50
C ALA A 86 -1.42 14.09 11.42
N GLU A 87 -1.55 12.94 10.73
CA GLU A 87 -2.83 12.28 10.44
C GLU A 87 -3.05 11.01 11.27
N PHE A 88 -2.00 10.42 11.85
CA PHE A 88 -2.01 9.10 12.52
C PHE A 88 -1.43 9.19 13.95
N SER A 89 -1.92 8.34 14.86
CA SER A 89 -1.28 8.18 16.18
C SER A 89 0.06 7.43 16.05
N GLU A 90 0.94 7.54 17.05
CA GLU A 90 2.23 6.84 17.05
C GLU A 90 2.09 5.31 16.84
N GLU A 91 1.08 4.69 17.47
CA GLU A 91 0.78 3.26 17.30
C GLU A 91 0.34 2.94 15.87
N GLU A 92 -0.46 3.81 15.25
CA GLU A 92 -0.90 3.63 13.88
C GLU A 92 0.23 3.85 12.87
N VAL A 93 1.14 4.81 13.12
CA VAL A 93 2.36 5.00 12.32
C VAL A 93 3.24 3.75 12.39
N ALA A 94 3.46 3.19 13.58
CA ALA A 94 4.22 1.96 13.75
C ALA A 94 3.58 0.79 13.00
N ALA A 95 2.26 0.67 13.04
CA ALA A 95 1.51 -0.33 12.29
C ALA A 95 1.63 -0.11 10.77
N LEU A 96 1.56 1.13 10.29
CA LEU A 96 1.71 1.48 8.88
C LEU A 96 3.11 1.14 8.36
N VAL A 97 4.17 1.50 9.10
CA VAL A 97 5.56 1.13 8.76
C VAL A 97 5.70 -0.39 8.66
N SER A 98 5.20 -1.11 9.67
CA SER A 98 5.25 -2.57 9.70
C SER A 98 4.52 -3.20 8.51
N LEU A 99 3.36 -2.65 8.13
CA LEU A 99 2.60 -3.07 6.97
C LEU A 99 3.39 -2.88 5.67
N ILE A 100 3.97 -1.69 5.47
CA ILE A 100 4.72 -1.34 4.25
C ILE A 100 5.97 -2.21 4.12
N VAL A 101 6.73 -2.41 5.19
CA VAL A 101 7.92 -3.26 5.19
C VAL A 101 7.54 -4.71 4.88
N THR A 102 6.46 -5.19 5.49
CA THR A 102 5.98 -6.57 5.29
C THR A 102 5.55 -6.81 3.85
N ILE A 103 4.77 -5.90 3.24
CA ILE A 103 4.37 -6.08 1.83
C ILE A 103 5.55 -5.97 0.88
N ASN A 104 6.53 -5.09 1.16
CA ASN A 104 7.76 -5.02 0.36
C ASN A 104 8.55 -6.34 0.41
N ALA A 105 8.63 -6.99 1.59
CA ALA A 105 9.25 -8.30 1.71
C ALA A 105 8.49 -9.37 0.89
N TRP A 106 7.16 -9.40 0.96
CA TRP A 106 6.35 -10.32 0.15
C TRP A 106 6.47 -10.07 -1.35
N ASN A 107 6.49 -8.81 -1.77
CA ASN A 107 6.73 -8.44 -3.15
C ASN A 107 8.10 -8.93 -3.61
N ALA A 108 9.15 -8.71 -2.82
CA ALA A 108 10.50 -9.17 -3.15
C ALA A 108 10.57 -10.69 -3.29
N ILE A 109 9.94 -11.45 -2.38
CA ILE A 109 9.86 -12.91 -2.48
C ILE A 109 9.11 -13.31 -3.76
N GLY A 110 7.90 -12.79 -3.97
CA GLY A 110 7.05 -13.16 -5.10
C GLY A 110 7.69 -12.86 -6.45
N VAL A 111 8.30 -11.67 -6.57
CA VAL A 111 9.02 -11.27 -7.78
C VAL A 111 10.28 -12.13 -7.93
N SER A 112 11.19 -12.19 -6.97
CA SER A 112 12.47 -12.89 -7.15
C SER A 112 12.32 -14.39 -7.43
N THR A 113 11.32 -15.04 -6.84
CA THR A 113 11.16 -16.51 -6.92
C THR A 113 10.13 -16.98 -7.94
N ARG A 114 9.20 -16.11 -8.37
CA ARG A 114 8.01 -16.50 -9.16
C ARG A 114 7.20 -17.62 -8.50
N ALA A 115 7.22 -17.73 -7.17
CA ALA A 115 6.65 -18.85 -6.43
C ALA A 115 5.12 -19.01 -6.56
N TRP A 116 4.40 -17.95 -6.94
CA TRP A 116 2.94 -17.94 -6.95
C TRP A 116 2.37 -17.46 -8.29
N GLN A 117 1.31 -18.12 -8.74
CA GLN A 117 0.63 -17.80 -9.99
C GLN A 117 -0.48 -16.75 -9.75
N PRO A 118 -0.43 -15.56 -10.37
CA PRO A 118 -1.52 -14.59 -10.27
C PRO A 118 -2.85 -15.20 -10.70
N GLY A 119 -3.93 -14.87 -10.00
CA GLY A 119 -5.27 -15.41 -10.23
C GLY A 119 -5.61 -16.63 -9.39
N SER A 120 -4.63 -17.33 -8.80
CA SER A 120 -4.87 -18.55 -8.01
C SER A 120 -5.45 -18.30 -6.62
N TYR A 121 -5.28 -17.09 -6.07
CA TYR A 121 -5.78 -16.73 -4.75
C TYR A 121 -7.30 -16.57 -4.72
N GLN A 122 -7.92 -17.03 -3.62
CA GLN A 122 -9.33 -16.86 -3.30
C GLN A 122 -9.42 -16.16 -1.92
N PRO A 123 -10.13 -15.02 -1.81
CA PRO A 123 -10.29 -14.26 -0.57
C PRO A 123 -11.15 -14.98 0.49
#